data_AF-A0A932EHE3-F1
#
_entry.id   AF-A0A932EHE3-F1
#
_cell.length_a   1.000
_cell.length_b   1.000
_cell.length_c   1.000
_cell.angle_alpha   90.00
_cell.angle_beta   90.00
_cell.angle_gamma   90.00
#
_symmetry.space_group_name_H-M   'P 1'
#
loop_
_entity.id
_entity.type
_entity.pdbx_description
1 polymer ?
#
loop_
_entity_poly.entity_id
_entity_poly.type
_entity_poly.pdbx_seq_one_letter_code
_entity_poly.pdbx_strand_id
1 'polypeptide(L)'
;MTSPAQAVVAPQTDVRTIVGGGIKLGIATAIGVVVFALLSRALAGRTEVIVQSLLILAGGTVFAYAPSYWVRPRGVDTIAWAALLGLLGSVAFTIVDTAILRPVDLYHWTWDAIGGGSGFWYVPVWWMGSCVLAWLGAWVHSIVAARGGDVVNAALRTAGLSVLLFLGLTVSGLAPFHAAVAALAYTLALIVHVPLAAASRAR
;
A
#
# COMPACT_ATOMS: atom_id res chain seq x y z
N MET A 1 -43.94 -1.82 -4.51
CA MET A 1 -43.02 -1.87 -3.35
C MET A 1 -41.65 -1.44 -3.84
N THR A 2 -41.28 -0.18 -3.60
CA THR A 2 -39.94 0.33 -3.90
C THR A 2 -38.98 -0.20 -2.84
N SER A 3 -37.96 -0.95 -3.25
CA SER A 3 -36.86 -1.36 -2.35
C SER A 3 -36.33 -0.11 -1.63
N PRO A 4 -36.10 -0.13 -0.31
CA PRO A 4 -35.50 1.01 0.37
C PRO A 4 -34.13 1.29 -0.28
N ALA A 5 -33.94 2.52 -0.74
CA ALA A 5 -32.64 2.97 -1.24
C ALA A 5 -31.60 2.67 -0.17
N GLN A 6 -30.65 1.80 -0.50
CA GLN A 6 -29.61 1.37 0.42
C GLN A 6 -28.84 2.62 0.86
N ALA A 7 -28.87 2.93 2.16
CA ALA A 7 -28.28 4.14 2.69
C ALA A 7 -26.81 4.26 2.25
N VAL A 8 -26.49 5.32 1.52
CA VAL A 8 -25.11 5.57 1.08
C VAL A 8 -24.27 5.79 2.33
N VAL A 9 -23.37 4.87 2.61
CA VAL A 9 -22.45 4.99 3.75
C VAL A 9 -21.57 6.22 3.54
N ALA A 10 -21.71 7.20 4.44
CA ALA A 10 -21.00 8.47 4.38
C ALA A 10 -19.47 8.31 4.56
N PRO A 11 -18.66 9.18 3.92
CA PRO A 11 -17.22 9.26 4.18
C PRO A 11 -16.90 9.60 5.63
N GLN A 12 -15.76 9.12 6.14
CA GLN A 12 -15.27 9.40 7.50
C GLN A 12 -13.96 10.19 7.43
N THR A 13 -14.03 11.48 7.71
CA THR A 13 -12.89 12.41 7.62
C THR A 13 -12.60 13.13 8.94
N ASP A 14 -13.15 12.64 10.04
CA ASP A 14 -12.89 13.20 11.36
C ASP A 14 -11.42 12.99 11.78
N VAL A 15 -10.91 13.90 12.60
CA VAL A 15 -9.50 13.92 13.04
C VAL A 15 -9.08 12.59 13.66
N ARG A 16 -9.96 11.92 14.42
CA ARG A 16 -9.65 10.64 15.06
C ARG A 16 -9.44 9.55 14.01
N THR A 17 -10.25 9.51 12.97
CA THR A 17 -10.08 8.58 11.85
C THR A 17 -8.77 8.85 11.09
N ILE A 18 -8.50 10.11 10.75
CA ILE A 18 -7.32 10.49 9.96
C ILE A 18 -6.02 10.24 10.74
N VAL A 19 -5.88 10.84 11.92
CA VAL A 19 -4.67 10.75 12.75
C VAL A 19 -4.49 9.35 13.30
N GLY A 20 -5.56 8.76 13.85
CA GLY A 20 -5.52 7.41 14.41
C GLY A 20 -5.24 6.35 13.34
N GLY A 21 -5.81 6.50 12.15
CA GLY A 21 -5.52 5.61 11.01
C GLY A 21 -4.08 5.74 10.52
N GLY A 22 -3.56 6.97 10.39
CA GLY A 22 -2.16 7.22 10.06
C GLY A 22 -1.21 6.54 11.06
N ILE A 23 -1.38 6.75 12.36
CA ILE A 23 -0.55 6.11 13.39
C ILE A 23 -0.59 4.58 13.28
N LYS A 24 -1.78 3.99 13.10
CA LYS A 24 -1.92 2.53 12.91
C LYS A 24 -1.13 2.04 11.70
N LEU A 25 -1.18 2.76 10.57
CA LEU A 25 -0.40 2.41 9.39
C LEU A 25 1.09 2.50 9.68
N GLY A 26 1.57 3.55 10.34
CA GLY A 26 2.99 3.69 10.66
C GLY A 26 3.51 2.57 11.56
N ILE A 27 2.74 2.18 12.58
CA ILE A 27 3.06 1.04 13.45
C ILE A 27 3.05 -0.26 12.64
N ALA A 28 2.05 -0.47 11.78
CA ALA A 28 2.00 -1.65 10.93
C ALA A 28 3.20 -1.72 9.97
N THR A 29 3.65 -0.59 9.42
CA THR A 29 4.85 -0.52 8.59
C THR A 29 6.09 -0.89 9.38
N ALA A 30 6.25 -0.34 10.59
CA ALA A 30 7.39 -0.66 11.44
C ALA A 30 7.47 -2.16 11.75
N ILE A 31 6.34 -2.77 12.12
CA ILE A 31 6.26 -4.22 12.33
C ILE A 31 6.59 -4.98 11.03
N GLY A 32 6.02 -4.57 9.90
CA GLY A 32 6.28 -5.19 8.61
C GLY A 32 7.75 -5.16 8.21
N VAL A 33 8.43 -4.03 8.41
CA VAL A 33 9.87 -3.88 8.14
C VAL A 33 10.70 -4.76 9.08
N VAL A 34 10.35 -4.83 10.37
CA VAL A 34 11.03 -5.72 11.33
C VAL A 34 10.88 -7.18 10.90
N VAL A 35 9.67 -7.61 10.57
CA VAL A 35 9.40 -8.98 10.10
C VAL A 35 10.15 -9.26 8.81
N PHE A 36 10.13 -8.33 7.85
CA PHE A 36 10.87 -8.46 6.60
C PHE A 36 12.37 -8.65 6.86
N ALA A 37 12.98 -7.77 7.66
CA ALA A 37 14.40 -7.83 7.99
C ALA A 37 14.80 -9.15 8.69
N LEU A 38 14.00 -9.63 9.63
CA LEU A 38 14.24 -10.91 10.31
C LEU A 38 14.13 -12.10 9.34
N LEU A 39 13.15 -12.08 8.42
CA LEU A 39 12.99 -13.12 7.42
C LEU A 39 14.12 -13.11 6.38
N SER A 40 14.62 -11.94 5.98
CA SER A 40 15.81 -11.82 5.11
C SER A 40 17.06 -12.42 5.75
N ARG A 41 17.17 -12.39 7.09
CA ARG A 41 18.29 -13.01 7.81
C ARG A 41 18.11 -14.52 7.96
N ALA A 42 16.86 -15.00 8.06
CA ALA A 42 16.55 -16.39 8.37
C ALA A 42 16.36 -17.28 7.13
N LEU A 43 16.01 -16.70 5.99
CA LEU A 43 15.73 -17.42 4.75
C LEU A 43 16.79 -17.12 3.70
N ALA A 44 16.92 -18.00 2.70
CA ALA A 44 17.80 -17.77 1.56
C ALA A 44 17.18 -18.34 0.27
N GLY A 45 17.67 -17.83 -0.87
CA GLY A 45 17.34 -18.34 -2.19
C GLY A 45 15.86 -18.17 -2.55
N ARG A 46 15.27 -19.16 -3.21
CA ARG A 46 13.88 -19.04 -3.72
C ARG A 46 12.85 -18.88 -2.62
N THR A 47 13.04 -19.55 -1.48
CA THR A 47 12.11 -19.48 -0.34
C THR A 47 12.02 -18.07 0.21
N GLU A 48 13.17 -17.41 0.37
CA GLU A 48 13.24 -16.00 0.78
C GLU A 48 12.44 -15.11 -0.18
N VAL A 49 12.71 -15.22 -1.48
CA VAL A 49 12.03 -14.41 -2.51
C VAL A 49 10.51 -14.64 -2.48
N ILE A 50 10.04 -15.88 -2.36
CA ILE A 50 8.60 -16.19 -2.29
C ILE A 50 7.98 -15.52 -1.06
N VAL A 51 8.56 -15.74 0.13
CA VAL A 51 8.01 -15.23 1.38
C VAL A 51 8.01 -13.69 1.42
N GLN A 52 9.11 -13.07 0.99
CA GLN A 52 9.21 -11.61 0.92
C GLN A 52 8.25 -11.02 -0.12
N SER A 53 8.08 -11.67 -1.28
CA SER A 53 7.11 -11.25 -2.29
C SER A 53 5.69 -11.28 -1.71
N LEU A 54 5.32 -12.36 -1.00
CA LEU A 54 4.00 -12.45 -0.37
C LEU A 54 3.78 -11.35 0.67
N LEU A 55 4.80 -11.05 1.49
CA LEU A 55 4.75 -9.97 2.47
C LEU A 55 4.57 -8.61 1.77
N ILE A 56 5.29 -8.35 0.68
CA ILE A 56 5.15 -7.12 -0.12
C ILE A 56 3.76 -7.00 -0.75
N LEU A 57 3.22 -8.07 -1.34
CA LEU A 57 1.90 -8.05 -1.96
C LEU A 57 0.79 -7.85 -0.91
N ALA A 58 0.89 -8.53 0.24
CA ALA A 58 -0.03 -8.36 1.36
C ALA A 58 0.07 -6.94 1.94
N GLY A 59 1.28 -6.47 2.20
CA GLY A 59 1.55 -5.11 2.66
C GLY A 59 1.00 -4.07 1.71
N GLY A 60 1.36 -4.16 0.42
CA GLY A 60 0.85 -3.27 -0.63
C GLY A 60 -0.69 -3.20 -0.63
N THR A 61 -1.35 -4.34 -0.44
CA THR A 61 -2.82 -4.43 -0.33
C THR A 61 -3.36 -3.72 0.89
N VAL A 62 -2.76 -3.95 2.06
CA VAL A 62 -3.15 -3.26 3.29
C VAL A 62 -2.94 -1.75 3.15
N PHE A 63 -1.78 -1.30 2.69
CA PHE A 63 -1.45 0.13 2.64
C PHE A 63 -2.17 0.88 1.52
N ALA A 64 -2.56 0.21 0.44
CA ALA A 64 -3.41 0.80 -0.60
C ALA A 64 -4.88 0.94 -0.16
N TYR A 65 -5.42 -0.04 0.58
CA TYR A 65 -6.86 -0.14 0.80
C TYR A 65 -7.35 0.08 2.24
N ALA A 66 -6.50 -0.04 3.27
CA ALA A 66 -6.89 0.30 4.63
C ALA A 66 -7.31 1.78 4.78
N PRO A 67 -6.61 2.77 4.17
CA PRO A 67 -7.09 4.15 4.11
C PRO A 67 -8.50 4.26 3.53
N SER A 68 -8.75 3.54 2.43
CA SER A 68 -10.05 3.50 1.76
C SER A 68 -11.15 2.83 2.59
N TYR A 69 -10.82 1.80 3.37
CA TYR A 69 -11.76 1.14 4.27
C TYR A 69 -12.22 2.07 5.40
N TRP A 70 -11.30 2.87 5.95
CA TRP A 70 -11.62 3.82 7.01
C TRP A 70 -12.29 5.09 6.48
N VAL A 71 -11.72 5.74 5.46
CA VAL A 71 -12.24 7.03 4.94
C VAL A 71 -13.48 6.87 4.07
N ARG A 72 -13.62 5.72 3.39
CA ARG A 72 -14.72 5.42 2.45
C ARG A 72 -14.86 6.49 1.36
N PRO A 73 -13.81 6.72 0.56
CA PRO A 73 -13.79 7.78 -0.45
C PRO A 73 -14.90 7.65 -1.49
N ARG A 74 -15.56 8.78 -1.79
CA ARG A 74 -16.64 8.91 -2.79
C ARG A 74 -16.40 10.00 -3.83
N GLY A 75 -15.39 10.84 -3.60
CA GLY A 75 -15.02 11.96 -4.47
C GLY A 75 -13.60 12.45 -4.19
N VAL A 76 -13.13 13.41 -4.97
CA VAL A 76 -11.74 13.86 -5.00
C VAL A 76 -11.22 14.28 -3.62
N ASP A 77 -12.00 15.04 -2.84
CA ASP A 77 -11.59 15.47 -1.50
C ASP A 77 -11.34 14.28 -0.56
N THR A 78 -12.25 13.29 -0.58
CA THR A 78 -12.13 12.08 0.25
C THR A 78 -11.03 11.14 -0.23
N ILE A 79 -10.68 11.17 -1.52
CA ILE A 79 -9.51 10.48 -2.06
C ILE A 79 -8.23 11.15 -1.53
N ALA A 80 -8.19 12.48 -1.47
CA ALA A 80 -7.07 13.22 -0.88
C ALA A 80 -6.93 12.92 0.63
N TRP A 81 -8.04 12.81 1.37
CA TRP A 81 -8.00 12.38 2.77
C TRP A 81 -7.42 10.97 2.95
N ALA A 82 -7.77 10.02 2.08
CA ALA A 82 -7.16 8.68 2.10
C ALA A 82 -5.65 8.73 1.81
N ALA A 83 -5.21 9.58 0.86
CA ALA A 83 -3.79 9.81 0.60
C ALA A 83 -3.06 10.41 1.82
N LEU A 84 -3.71 11.33 2.54
CA LEU A 84 -3.17 11.92 3.77
C LEU A 84 -2.96 10.87 4.87
N LEU A 85 -3.83 9.87 5.01
CA LEU A 85 -3.57 8.75 5.93
C LEU A 85 -2.30 7.99 5.56
N GLY A 86 -2.07 7.75 4.26
CA GLY A 86 -0.82 7.17 3.76
C GLY A 86 0.38 8.01 4.18
N LEU A 87 0.32 9.32 3.96
CA LEU A 87 1.36 10.28 4.38
C LEU A 87 1.63 10.19 5.88
N LEU A 88 0.59 10.30 6.71
CA LEU A 88 0.71 10.28 8.17
C LEU A 88 1.26 8.93 8.66
N GLY A 89 0.88 7.83 8.01
CA GLY A 89 1.46 6.53 8.28
C GLY A 89 2.95 6.49 8.00
N SER A 90 3.38 7.05 6.87
CA SER A 90 4.80 7.14 6.58
C SER A 90 5.54 8.07 7.55
N VAL A 91 4.97 9.22 7.93
CA VAL A 91 5.56 10.10 8.96
C VAL A 91 5.74 9.34 10.27
N ALA A 92 4.69 8.67 10.77
CA ALA A 92 4.76 7.89 11.99
C ALA A 92 5.81 6.76 11.90
N PHE A 93 5.88 6.05 10.77
CA PHE A 93 6.91 5.06 10.53
C PHE A 93 8.32 5.69 10.55
N THR A 94 8.54 6.82 9.86
CA THR A 94 9.86 7.46 9.83
C THR A 94 10.34 7.93 11.21
N ILE A 95 9.43 8.29 12.11
CA ILE A 95 9.76 8.58 13.52
C ILE A 95 10.26 7.31 14.21
N VAL A 96 9.50 6.20 14.11
CA VAL A 96 9.89 4.91 14.70
C VAL A 96 11.22 4.42 14.13
N ASP A 97 11.37 4.52 12.82
CA ASP A 97 12.57 4.11 12.11
C ASP A 97 13.81 4.88 12.58
N THR A 98 13.70 6.21 12.61
CA THR A 98 14.81 7.08 13.00
C THR A 98 15.15 6.97 14.49
N ALA A 99 14.14 6.89 15.35
CA ALA A 99 14.33 6.90 16.80
C ALA A 99 14.67 5.52 17.39
N ILE A 100 14.30 4.43 16.71
CA ILE A 100 14.40 3.06 17.26
C ILE A 100 15.12 2.12 16.32
N LEU A 101 14.61 1.91 15.10
CA LEU A 101 15.08 0.81 14.24
C LEU A 101 16.51 1.02 13.73
N ARG A 102 16.89 2.27 13.43
CA ARG A 102 18.25 2.61 13.01
C ARG A 102 19.27 2.56 14.14
N PRO A 103 19.01 3.14 15.35
CA PRO A 103 19.94 3.01 16.47
C PRO A 103 20.30 1.56 16.85
N VAL A 104 19.43 0.59 16.57
CA VAL A 104 19.68 -0.83 16.85
C VAL A 104 20.25 -1.63 15.67
N ASP A 105 20.60 -0.96 14.56
CA ASP A 105 21.15 -1.57 13.33
C ASP A 105 20.35 -2.81 12.86
N LEU A 106 19.02 -2.66 12.82
CA LEU A 106 18.13 -3.75 12.41
C LEU A 106 18.34 -4.14 10.94
N TYR A 107 18.79 -3.21 10.11
CA TYR A 107 19.12 -3.47 8.72
C TYR A 107 20.17 -2.47 8.25
N HIS A 108 21.18 -2.96 7.51
CA HIS A 108 22.21 -2.11 6.95
C HIS A 108 21.60 -1.16 5.91
N TRP A 109 21.78 0.13 6.15
CA TRP A 109 21.03 1.14 5.44
C TRP A 109 21.76 1.62 4.19
N THR A 110 21.24 1.23 3.03
CA THR A 110 21.73 1.72 1.72
C THR A 110 21.59 3.23 1.56
N TRP A 111 20.67 3.89 2.28
CA TRP A 111 20.52 5.34 2.16
C TRP A 111 21.51 6.14 2.99
N ASP A 112 22.11 5.58 4.05
CA ASP A 112 23.28 6.22 4.67
C ASP A 112 24.44 6.26 3.67
N ALA A 113 24.57 5.21 2.85
CA ALA A 113 25.56 5.17 1.77
C ALA A 113 25.23 6.11 0.59
N ILE A 114 23.95 6.32 0.26
CA ILE A 114 23.52 7.21 -0.84
C ILE A 114 23.46 8.69 -0.39
N GLY A 115 23.02 8.95 0.84
CA GLY A 115 22.74 10.28 1.38
C GLY A 115 23.74 10.78 2.41
N GLY A 116 24.85 10.06 2.63
CA GLY A 116 25.90 10.45 3.60
C GLY A 116 25.39 10.54 5.04
N GLY A 117 24.46 9.67 5.44
CA GLY A 117 23.80 9.72 6.75
C GLY A 117 22.63 10.71 6.84
N SER A 118 22.31 11.45 5.77
CA SER A 118 21.22 12.43 5.76
C SER A 118 19.87 11.80 5.42
N GLY A 119 18.89 11.98 6.31
CA GLY A 119 17.50 11.59 6.09
C GLY A 119 16.74 12.46 5.07
N PHE A 120 17.34 13.56 4.57
CA PHE A 120 16.66 14.56 3.74
C PHE A 120 16.04 13.98 2.46
N TRP A 121 16.68 12.98 1.85
CA TRP A 121 16.17 12.33 0.63
C TRP A 121 15.32 11.10 0.90
N TYR A 122 15.63 10.38 1.98
CA TYR A 122 14.89 9.19 2.39
C TYR A 122 13.45 9.54 2.76
N VAL A 123 13.28 10.54 3.63
CA VAL A 123 11.98 10.86 4.24
C VAL A 123 10.93 11.23 3.18
N PRO A 124 11.20 12.11 2.20
CA PRO A 124 10.25 12.44 1.14
C PRO A 124 9.88 11.25 0.23
N VAL A 125 10.80 10.31 -0.03
CA VAL A 125 10.50 9.14 -0.88
C VAL A 125 9.45 8.24 -0.22
N TRP A 126 9.58 7.99 1.09
CA TRP A 126 8.58 7.23 1.83
C TRP A 126 7.23 7.95 1.88
N TRP A 127 7.27 9.27 2.06
CA TRP A 127 6.07 10.10 2.08
C TRP A 127 5.34 10.03 0.73
N MET A 128 6.05 10.24 -0.37
CA MET A 128 5.48 10.15 -1.72
C MET A 128 4.95 8.75 -2.03
N GLY A 129 5.73 7.70 -1.73
CA GLY A 129 5.35 6.32 -2.02
C GLY A 129 4.07 5.90 -1.29
N SER A 130 3.98 6.21 0.01
CA SER A 130 2.79 5.92 0.82
C SER A 130 1.56 6.71 0.38
N CYS A 131 1.72 8.01 0.08
CA CYS A 131 0.66 8.85 -0.49
C CYS A 131 0.12 8.25 -1.79
N VAL A 132 1.00 7.94 -2.74
CA VAL A 132 0.62 7.43 -4.06
C VAL A 132 -0.11 6.10 -3.93
N LEU A 133 0.37 5.20 -3.07
CA LEU A 133 -0.24 3.89 -2.86
C LEU A 133 -1.68 4.02 -2.31
N ALA A 134 -1.86 4.81 -1.25
CA ALA A 134 -3.16 5.07 -0.65
C ALA A 134 -4.10 5.83 -1.62
N TRP A 135 -3.55 6.76 -2.40
CA TRP A 135 -4.27 7.54 -3.40
C TRP A 135 -4.82 6.67 -4.53
N LEU A 136 -3.99 5.78 -5.10
CA LEU A 136 -4.42 4.86 -6.16
C LEU A 136 -5.47 3.86 -5.65
N GLY A 137 -5.28 3.30 -4.45
CA GLY A 137 -6.28 2.43 -3.83
C GLY A 137 -7.61 3.15 -3.56
N ALA A 138 -7.57 4.42 -3.17
CA ALA A 138 -8.75 5.26 -2.98
C ALA A 138 -9.47 5.57 -4.30
N TRP A 139 -8.74 5.81 -5.39
CA TRP A 139 -9.32 5.93 -6.73
C TRP A 139 -10.08 4.67 -7.12
N VAL A 140 -9.43 3.52 -7.07
CA VAL A 140 -10.07 2.23 -7.39
C VAL A 140 -11.32 2.04 -6.54
N HIS A 141 -11.20 2.21 -5.22
CA HIS A 141 -12.33 1.98 -4.32
C HIS A 141 -13.48 2.95 -4.60
N SER A 142 -13.23 4.23 -4.84
CA SER A 142 -14.28 5.22 -5.13
C SER A 142 -15.08 4.85 -6.39
N ILE A 143 -14.40 4.39 -7.44
CA ILE A 143 -15.02 3.96 -8.70
C ILE A 143 -15.86 2.69 -8.49
N VAL A 144 -15.30 1.72 -7.78
CA VAL A 144 -15.99 0.45 -7.47
C VAL A 144 -17.21 0.70 -6.57
N ALA A 145 -17.08 1.56 -5.56
CA ALA A 145 -18.13 1.88 -4.61
C ALA A 145 -19.30 2.67 -5.27
N ALA A 146 -19.01 3.49 -6.28
CA ALA A 146 -20.04 4.13 -7.10
C ALA A 146 -20.90 3.12 -7.89
N ARG A 147 -20.41 1.88 -8.05
CA ARG A 147 -21.09 0.77 -8.74
C ARG A 147 -21.61 -0.31 -7.78
N GLY A 148 -21.69 0.00 -6.48
CA GLY A 148 -22.17 -0.92 -5.46
C GLY A 148 -21.17 -1.99 -5.02
N GLY A 149 -19.91 -1.94 -5.48
CA GLY A 149 -18.87 -2.84 -4.99
C GLY A 149 -18.26 -2.39 -3.67
N ASP A 150 -17.51 -3.28 -3.02
CA ASP A 150 -16.83 -3.03 -1.76
C ASP A 150 -15.30 -2.97 -1.90
N VAL A 151 -14.65 -2.50 -0.84
CA VAL A 151 -13.19 -2.31 -0.81
C VAL A 151 -12.41 -3.63 -0.77
N VAL A 152 -12.98 -4.70 -0.19
CA VAL A 152 -12.30 -5.99 -0.05
C VAL A 152 -12.19 -6.65 -1.43
N ASN A 153 -13.27 -6.64 -2.20
CA ASN A 153 -13.27 -7.14 -3.57
C ASN A 153 -12.32 -6.32 -4.48
N ALA A 154 -12.26 -5.00 -4.29
CA ALA A 154 -11.29 -4.16 -5.01
C ALA A 154 -9.83 -4.51 -4.63
N ALA A 155 -9.56 -4.72 -3.34
CA ALA A 155 -8.26 -5.12 -2.84
C ALA A 155 -7.84 -6.49 -3.41
N LEU A 156 -8.72 -7.49 -3.36
CA LEU A 156 -8.47 -8.83 -3.89
C LEU A 156 -8.22 -8.83 -5.41
N ARG A 157 -8.97 -8.03 -6.18
CA ARG A 157 -8.72 -7.88 -7.62
C ARG A 157 -7.35 -7.28 -7.90
N THR A 158 -6.95 -6.27 -7.13
CA THR A 158 -5.61 -5.67 -7.24
C THR A 158 -4.52 -6.68 -6.90
N ALA A 159 -4.71 -7.44 -5.82
CA ALA A 159 -3.79 -8.50 -5.43
C ALA A 159 -3.68 -9.58 -6.52
N GLY A 160 -4.81 -10.03 -7.08
CA GLY A 160 -4.83 -10.97 -8.20
C GLY A 160 -4.09 -10.44 -9.43
N LEU A 161 -4.36 -9.20 -9.84
CA LEU A 161 -3.64 -8.54 -10.93
C LEU A 161 -2.13 -8.45 -10.66
N SER A 162 -1.74 -8.15 -9.43
CA SER A 162 -0.33 -8.06 -9.04
C SER A 162 0.40 -9.40 -9.12
N VAL A 163 -0.26 -10.50 -8.74
CA VAL A 163 0.29 -11.86 -8.89
C VAL A 163 0.47 -12.21 -10.37
N LEU A 164 -0.54 -11.92 -11.21
CA LEU A 164 -0.44 -12.16 -12.65
C LEU A 164 0.67 -11.36 -13.31
N LEU A 165 0.81 -10.07 -12.96
CA LEU A 165 1.90 -9.23 -13.46
C LEU A 165 3.26 -9.69 -12.96
N PHE A 166 3.38 -10.08 -11.69
CA PHE A 166 4.62 -10.60 -11.14
C PHE A 166 5.08 -11.87 -11.86
N LEU A 167 4.16 -12.82 -12.05
CA LEU A 167 4.43 -14.05 -12.81
C LEU A 167 4.75 -13.75 -14.27
N GLY A 168 3.97 -12.87 -14.91
CA GLY A 168 4.19 -12.48 -16.30
C GLY A 168 5.56 -11.84 -16.54
N LEU A 169 5.96 -10.88 -15.70
CA LEU A 169 7.27 -10.23 -15.76
C LEU A 169 8.41 -11.24 -15.56
N THR A 170 8.24 -12.17 -14.62
CA THR A 170 9.26 -13.18 -14.31
C THR A 170 9.39 -14.24 -15.42
N VAL A 171 8.27 -14.84 -15.84
CA VAL A 171 8.27 -15.95 -16.81
C VAL A 171 8.66 -15.49 -18.22
N SER A 172 8.33 -14.25 -18.58
CA SER A 172 8.75 -13.67 -19.86
C SER A 172 10.24 -13.30 -19.91
N GLY A 173 10.94 -13.29 -18.77
CA GLY A 173 12.34 -12.86 -18.67
C GLY A 173 12.52 -11.33 -18.68
N LEU A 174 11.43 -10.54 -18.63
CA LEU A 174 11.50 -9.08 -18.56
C LEU A 174 12.03 -8.56 -17.21
N ALA A 175 11.87 -9.35 -16.15
CA ALA A 175 12.39 -9.03 -14.83
C ALA A 175 12.86 -10.30 -14.11
N PRO A 176 13.88 -10.20 -13.23
CA PRO A 176 14.35 -11.35 -12.46
C PRO A 176 13.31 -11.79 -11.41
N PHE A 177 13.36 -13.06 -11.00
CA PHE A 177 12.56 -13.52 -9.86
C PHE A 177 13.09 -12.93 -8.55
N HIS A 178 12.49 -11.81 -8.12
CA HIS A 178 12.96 -11.03 -6.98
C HIS A 178 11.80 -10.30 -6.28
N ALA A 179 11.88 -10.11 -4.96
CA ALA A 179 10.82 -9.49 -4.17
C ALA A 179 10.51 -8.04 -4.60
N ALA A 180 11.52 -7.27 -5.02
CA ALA A 180 11.34 -5.95 -5.59
C ALA A 180 10.45 -5.94 -6.86
N VAL A 181 10.46 -7.03 -7.65
CA VAL A 181 9.60 -7.16 -8.83
C VAL A 181 8.15 -7.39 -8.41
N ALA A 182 7.89 -8.01 -7.24
CA ALA A 182 6.54 -8.08 -6.68
C ALA A 182 6.02 -6.68 -6.29
N ALA A 183 6.87 -5.81 -5.74
CA ALA A 183 6.50 -4.41 -5.44
C ALA A 183 6.18 -3.61 -6.72
N LEU A 184 6.99 -3.79 -7.76
CA LEU A 184 6.74 -3.21 -9.08
C LEU A 184 5.42 -3.71 -9.66
N ALA A 185 5.21 -5.03 -9.67
CA ALA A 185 3.99 -5.65 -10.17
C ALA A 185 2.73 -5.18 -9.41
N TYR A 186 2.83 -4.99 -8.09
CA TYR A 186 1.76 -4.42 -7.29
C TYR A 186 1.42 -2.98 -7.70
N THR A 187 2.45 -2.16 -7.88
CA THR A 187 2.28 -0.76 -8.30
C THR A 187 1.65 -0.67 -9.69
N LEU A 188 2.13 -1.47 -10.64
CA LEU A 188 1.56 -1.56 -11.98
C LEU A 188 0.11 -2.08 -11.94
N ALA A 189 -0.18 -3.06 -11.08
CA ALA A 189 -1.54 -3.56 -10.90
C ALA A 189 -2.49 -2.46 -10.42
N LEU A 190 -2.08 -1.62 -9.46
CA LEU A 190 -2.87 -0.48 -9.02
C LEU A 190 -3.12 0.53 -10.15
N ILE A 191 -2.06 0.90 -10.88
CA ILE A 191 -2.16 1.85 -12.01
C ILE A 191 -3.13 1.34 -13.06
N VAL A 192 -3.05 0.06 -13.42
CA VAL A 192 -3.93 -0.58 -14.42
C VAL A 192 -5.33 -0.81 -13.87
N HIS A 193 -5.49 -1.06 -12.56
CA HIS A 193 -6.80 -1.33 -11.97
C HIS A 193 -7.69 -0.08 -11.97
N VAL A 194 -7.14 1.14 -11.87
CA VAL A 194 -7.93 2.39 -11.97
C VAL A 194 -8.76 2.46 -13.27
N PRO A 195 -8.17 2.39 -14.48
CA PRO A 195 -8.95 2.40 -15.73
C PRO A 195 -9.79 1.14 -15.91
N LEU A 196 -9.36 -0.04 -15.44
CA LEU A 196 -10.19 -1.27 -15.51
C LEU A 196 -11.45 -1.15 -14.64
N ALA A 197 -11.32 -0.58 -13.44
CA ALA A 197 -12.44 -0.29 -12.57
C ALA A 197 -13.39 0.71 -13.26
N ALA A 198 -12.87 1.68 -14.00
CA ALA A 198 -13.69 2.62 -14.77
C ALA A 198 -14.37 1.95 -16.00
N ALA A 199 -13.71 1.02 -16.67
CA ALA A 199 -14.22 0.38 -17.89
C ALA A 199 -15.22 -0.77 -17.64
N SER A 200 -15.13 -1.45 -16.49
CA SER A 200 -15.97 -2.61 -16.18
C SER A 200 -17.45 -2.23 -15.96
N ARG A 201 -18.31 -2.46 -16.96
CA ARG A 201 -19.76 -2.22 -16.82
C ARG A 201 -20.32 -3.02 -15.62
N ALA A 202 -21.18 -2.39 -14.83
CA ALA A 202 -22.01 -3.09 -13.86
C ALA A 202 -22.80 -4.16 -14.64
N ARG A 203 -22.52 -5.43 -14.37
CA ARG A 203 -23.34 -6.54 -14.86
C ARG A 203 -24.48 -6.76 -13.88
#